data_AF-A0A2A7RIK1-F1
#
_entry.id   AF-A0A2A7RIK1-F1
#
_cell.length_a   1.000
_cell.length_b   1.000
_cell.length_c   1.000
_cell.angle_alpha   90.00
_cell.angle_beta   90.00
_cell.angle_gamma   90.00
#
_symmetry.space_group_name_H-M   'P 1'
#
loop_
_entity.id
_entity.type
_entity.pdbx_description
1 polymer ?
#
loop_
_entity_poly.entity_id
_entity_poly.type
_entity_poly.pdbx_seq_one_letter_code
_entity_poly.pdbx_strand_id
1 'polypeptide(L)' 'MKREINLALIREQRLKHGFSNEDMAKSLGLASSDKYFRREHGVYKFQASELPALSKKLDIPLEKIFI' A
#
# COMPACT_ATOMS: atom_id res chain seq x y z
N MET A 1 -19.68 7.96 -7.00
CA MET A 1 -18.28 8.13 -7.45
C MET A 1 -17.47 6.94 -6.97
N LYS A 2 -16.79 6.23 -7.87
CA LYS A 2 -15.88 5.14 -7.51
C LYS A 2 -14.54 5.79 -7.19
N ARG A 3 -14.10 5.73 -5.93
CA ARG A 3 -12.76 6.19 -5.54
C ARG A 3 -11.77 5.07 -5.82
N GLU A 4 -10.74 5.34 -6.59
CA GLU A 4 -9.70 4.38 -6.91
C GLU A 4 -8.48 4.60 -6.02
N ILE A 5 -7.67 3.55 -5.84
CA ILE A 5 -6.46 3.65 -5.01
C ILE A 5 -5.31 4.13 -5.88
N ASN A 6 -4.59 5.14 -5.41
CA ASN A 6 -3.42 5.69 -6.06
C ASN A 6 -2.19 4.79 -5.84
N LEU A 7 -2.07 3.75 -6.67
CA LEU A 7 -0.97 2.78 -6.61
C LEU A 7 0.40 3.42 -6.91
N ALA A 8 0.43 4.44 -7.76
CA ALA A 8 1.65 5.18 -8.09
C ALA A 8 2.20 5.92 -6.86
N LEU A 9 1.33 6.62 -6.13
CA LEU A 9 1.69 7.31 -4.88
C LEU A 9 2.21 6.32 -3.83
N ILE A 10 1.54 5.17 -3.68
CA ILE A 10 1.94 4.13 -2.72
C ILE A 10 3.36 3.64 -3.04
N ARG A 11 3.63 3.34 -4.33
CA ARG A 11 4.95 2.88 -4.77
C ARG A 11 6.02 3.95 -4.56
N GLU A 12 5.76 5.18 -4.96
CA GLU A 12 6.69 6.30 -4.81
C GLU A 12 7.07 6.48 -3.34
N GLN A 13 6.08 6.49 -2.45
CA GLN A 13 6.32 6.67 -1.02
C GLN A 13 7.06 5.49 -0.41
N ARG A 14 6.74 4.25 -0.81
CA ARG A 14 7.49 3.07 -0.37
C ARG A 14 8.97 3.20 -0.73
N LEU A 15 9.28 3.57 -1.97
CA LEU A 15 10.65 3.73 -2.45
C LEU A 15 11.37 4.88 -1.75
N LYS A 16 10.69 6.02 -1.53
CA LYS A 16 11.24 7.17 -0.80
C LYS A 16 11.64 6.83 0.64
N HIS A 17 10.87 5.97 1.30
CA HIS A 17 11.18 5.49 2.64
C HIS A 17 12.21 4.34 2.66
N GLY A 18 12.61 3.82 1.49
CA GLY A 18 13.53 2.68 1.39
C GLY A 18 12.94 1.34 1.85
N PHE A 19 11.61 1.21 1.87
CA PHE A 19 10.96 -0.03 2.30
C PHE A 19 10.96 -1.09 1.18
N SER A 20 11.34 -2.31 1.56
CA SER A 20 11.16 -3.48 0.70
C SER A 20 9.70 -3.92 0.64
N ASN A 21 9.36 -4.77 -0.32
CA ASN A 21 8.03 -5.40 -0.37
C ASN A 21 7.77 -6.28 0.86
N GLU A 22 8.82 -6.83 1.47
CA GLU A 22 8.71 -7.64 2.69
C GLU A 22 8.38 -6.78 3.91
N ASP A 23 9.01 -5.60 4.05
CA ASP A 23 8.71 -4.64 5.13
C ASP A 23 7.24 -4.22 5.10
N MET A 24 6.73 -3.99 3.89
CA MET A 24 5.34 -3.64 3.69
C MET A 24 4.41 -4.81 3.98
N ALA A 25 4.72 -6.01 3.48
CA ALA A 25 3.93 -7.20 3.78
C ALA A 25 3.81 -7.44 5.29
N LYS A 26 4.92 -7.39 6.03
CA LYS A 26 4.92 -7.51 7.50
C LYS A 26 4.06 -6.44 8.16
N SER A 27 4.17 -5.19 7.71
CA SER A 27 3.42 -4.06 8.27
C SER A 27 1.91 -4.15 8.02
N LEU A 28 1.50 -4.80 6.92
CA LEU A 28 0.11 -5.01 6.54
C LEU A 28 -0.44 -6.37 7.02
N GLY A 29 0.34 -7.18 7.75
CA GLY A 29 -0.07 -8.52 8.18
C GLY A 29 -0.23 -9.53 7.02
N LEU A 30 0.45 -9.29 5.89
CA LEU A 30 0.41 -10.16 4.73
C LEU A 30 1.43 -11.29 4.88
N ALA A 31 1.04 -12.49 4.44
CA ALA A 31 1.85 -13.70 4.58
C ALA A 31 3.17 -13.69 3.77
N SER A 32 3.32 -12.83 2.76
CA SER A 32 4.53 -12.79 1.93
C SER A 32 4.69 -11.45 1.19
N SER A 33 5.93 -11.15 0.78
CA SER A 33 6.29 -9.99 -0.03
C SER A 33 5.55 -9.93 -1.38
N ASP A 34 5.34 -11.08 -2.02
CA ASP A 34 4.58 -11.21 -3.27
C ASP A 34 3.12 -10.73 -3.12
N LYS A 35 2.48 -11.01 -1.97
CA LYS A 35 1.11 -10.52 -1.72
C LYS A 35 1.03 -8.99 -1.69
N TYR A 36 2.07 -8.33 -1.17
CA TYR A 36 2.16 -6.88 -1.22
C TYR A 36 2.45 -6.40 -2.65
N PHE A 37 3.43 -7.00 -3.32
CA PHE A 37 3.81 -6.67 -4.70
C PHE A 37 2.59 -6.68 -5.64
N ARG A 38 1.76 -7.73 -5.59
CA ARG A 38 0.54 -7.82 -6.39
C ARG A 38 -0.47 -6.72 -6.12
N ARG A 39 -0.55 -6.20 -4.88
CA ARG A 39 -1.43 -5.07 -4.55
C ARG A 39 -0.91 -3.77 -5.14
N GLU A 40 0.39 -3.51 -4.97
CA GLU A 40 1.03 -2.31 -5.52
C GLU A 40 0.97 -2.27 -7.05
N HIS A 41 0.99 -3.43 -7.73
CA HIS A 41 0.89 -3.51 -9.20
C HIS A 41 -0.55 -3.65 -9.69
N GLY A 42 -1.56 -3.58 -8.82
CA GLY A 42 -2.98 -3.62 -9.19
C GLY A 42 -3.50 -5.00 -9.60
N VAL A 43 -2.70 -6.06 -9.47
CA VAL A 43 -3.15 -7.44 -9.66
C VAL A 43 -4.19 -7.81 -8.61
N TYR A 44 -3.97 -7.39 -7.36
CA TYR A 44 -4.94 -7.47 -6.27
C TYR A 44 -5.31 -6.08 -5.76
N LYS A 45 -6.50 -5.94 -5.20
CA LYS A 45 -6.92 -4.71 -4.53
C LYS A 45 -6.46 -4.73 -3.08
N PHE A 46 -6.00 -3.58 -2.59
CA PHE A 46 -5.89 -3.37 -1.16
C PHE A 46 -7.26 -3.51 -0.51
N GLN A 47 -7.31 -4.23 0.60
CA GLN A 47 -8.52 -4.39 1.40
C GLN A 47 -8.71 -3.19 2.31
N ALA A 48 -9.95 -2.86 2.64
CA ALA A 48 -10.25 -1.71 3.51
C ALA A 48 -9.53 -1.80 4.89
N SER A 49 -9.35 -3.02 5.41
CA SER A 49 -8.60 -3.29 6.65
C SER A 49 -7.11 -3.01 6.55
N GLU A 50 -6.53 -3.01 5.35
CA GLU A 50 -5.10 -2.78 5.12
C GLU A 50 -4.77 -1.28 5.02
N LEU A 51 -5.75 -0.45 4.66
CA LEU A 51 -5.53 0.97 4.36
C LEU A 51 -5.04 1.80 5.55
N PRO A 52 -5.53 1.62 6.80
CA PRO A 52 -4.99 2.33 7.95
C PRO A 52 -3.53 1.97 8.24
N ALA A 53 -3.16 0.70 8.11
CA ALA A 53 -1.78 0.24 8.29
C ALA A 53 -0.87 0.79 7.18
N LEU A 54 -1.35 0.80 5.94
CA LEU A 54 -0.63 1.37 4.80
C LEU A 54 -0.40 2.87 4.97
N SER A 55 -1.45 3.62 5.33
CA SER A 55 -1.40 5.06 5.62
C SER A 55 -0.37 5.39 6.68
N LYS A 56 -0.40 4.67 7.82
CA LYS A 56 0.56 4.85 8.91
C LYS A 56 1.99 4.48 8.50
N LYS A 57 2.18 3.38 7.76
CA LYS A 57 3.52 2.90 7.39
C LYS A 57 4.21 3.82 6.39
N LEU A 58 3.47 4.38 5.44
CA LEU A 58 3.99 5.23 4.38
C LEU A 58 3.92 6.74 4.69
N ASP A 59 3.39 7.09 5.86
CA ASP A 59 3.13 8.48 6.27
C ASP A 59 2.30 9.25 5.23
N ILE A 60 1.23 8.61 4.74
CA ILE A 60 0.30 9.17 3.76
C ILE A 60 -1.05 9.37 4.46
N PRO A 61 -1.61 10.60 4.48
CA PRO A 61 -2.99 10.81 4.92
C PRO A 61 -3.95 9.91 4.16
N LEU A 62 -4.88 9.25 4.87
CA LEU A 62 -5.77 8.25 4.28
C LEU A 62 -6.58 8.82 3.11
N GLU A 63 -6.95 10.11 3.14
CA GLU A 63 -7.70 10.74 2.04
C GLU A 63 -6.88 10.82 0.75
N LYS A 64 -5.55 10.97 0.85
CA LYS A 64 -4.64 11.09 -0.29
C LYS A 64 -4.35 9.74 -0.98
N ILE A 65 -4.72 8.63 -0.35
CA ILE A 65 -4.61 7.29 -0.95
C ILE A 65 -5.61 7.13 -2.10
N PHE A 66 -6.68 7.91 -2.12
CA PHE A 66 -7.75 7.80 -3.10
C PHE A 66 -7.67 8.86 -4.20
N ILE A 67 -8.04 8.50 -5.42
CA ILE A 67 -8.24 9.37 -6.59
C ILE A 67 -9.64 9.21 -7.19
#